data_AF-A0A662KRF0-F1
#
_entry.id   AF-A0A662KRF0-F1
#
_cell.length_a   1.000
_cell.length_b   1.000
_cell.length_c   1.000
_cell.angle_alpha   90.00
_cell.angle_beta   90.00
_cell.angle_gamma   90.00
#
_symmetry.space_group_name_H-M   'P 1'
#
loop_
_entity.id
_entity.type
_entity.pdbx_description
1 polymer ?
#
loop_
_entity_poly.entity_id
_entity_poly.type
_entity_poly.pdbx_seq_one_letter_code
_entity_poly.pdbx_strand_id
1 'polypeptide(L)' 'WLGPYKSGEKIVISHSWNRRGSYEVRVKAKDIYGRESEWSDPLPVKMPLYNGLYEKIFDFLWMLGFFRLNLFDLLFMKN' A
#
# COMPACT_ATOMS: atom_id res chain seq x y z
N TRP A 1 -0.43 12.57 22.19
CA TRP A 1 -0.02 13.87 21.62
C TRP A 1 1.43 13.75 21.13
N LEU A 2 1.77 14.29 19.96
CA LEU A 2 3.11 14.15 19.34
C LEU A 2 4.01 15.39 19.48
N GLY A 3 3.47 16.50 20.00
CA GLY A 3 4.18 17.77 20.18
C GLY A 3 4.80 17.99 21.57
N PRO A 4 5.12 19.24 21.96
CA PRO A 4 4.56 20.50 21.42
C PRO A 4 5.17 20.94 20.07
N TYR A 5 4.36 21.63 19.28
CA TYR A 5 4.75 22.26 18.00
C TYR A 5 4.29 23.72 17.99
N LYS A 6 4.95 24.58 17.21
CA LYS A 6 4.52 25.98 17.06
C LYS A 6 3.23 26.05 16.25
N SER A 7 2.39 27.05 16.54
CA SER A 7 1.20 27.30 15.73
C SER A 7 1.58 27.54 14.26
N GLY A 8 0.89 26.88 13.34
CA GLY A 8 1.15 26.95 11.90
C GLY A 8 2.34 26.10 11.40
N GLU A 9 3.05 25.40 12.28
CA GLU A 9 4.13 24.50 11.90
C GLU A 9 3.59 23.28 11.13
N LYS A 10 4.17 23.01 9.95
CA LYS A 10 3.79 21.84 9.14
C LYS A 10 4.52 20.60 9.66
N ILE A 11 3.74 19.61 10.11
CA ILE A 11 4.27 18.34 10.62
C ILE A 11 3.96 17.21 9.63
N VAL A 12 4.92 16.30 9.44
CA VAL A 12 4.77 15.11 8.59
C VAL A 12 4.96 13.87 9.46
N ILE A 13 3.99 12.94 9.41
CA ILE A 13 3.98 11.70 10.18
C ILE A 13 3.70 10.55 9.22
N SER A 14 4.40 9.43 9.42
CA SER A 14 4.17 8.19 8.70
C SER A 14 3.46 7.16 9.59
N HIS A 15 2.61 6.35 8.97
CA HIS A 15 1.96 5.21 9.61
C HIS A 15 1.75 4.11 8.56
N SER A 16 1.75 2.86 9.00
CA SER A 16 1.49 1.70 8.15
C SER A 16 0.48 0.77 8.80
N TRP A 17 -0.45 0.26 7.98
CA TRP A 17 -1.39 -0.79 8.39
C TRP A 17 -0.94 -2.12 7.80
N ASN A 18 -0.87 -3.14 8.64
CA ASN A 18 -0.54 -4.52 8.23
C ASN A 18 -1.79 -5.34 7.87
N ARG A 19 -2.99 -4.76 8.01
CA ARG A 19 -4.26 -5.42 7.72
C ARG A 19 -5.00 -4.68 6.62
N ARG A 20 -5.65 -5.45 5.75
CA ARG A 20 -6.57 -4.92 4.76
C ARG A 20 -7.69 -4.14 5.43
N GLY A 21 -8.13 -3.06 4.81
CA GLY A 21 -9.26 -2.29 5.33
C GLY A 21 -9.41 -0.94 4.69
N SER A 22 -10.52 -0.29 5.04
CA SER A 22 -10.72 1.15 4.85
C SER A 22 -10.54 1.82 6.20
N TYR A 23 -9.71 2.85 6.26
CA TYR A 23 -9.36 3.57 7.47
C TYR A 23 -9.69 5.05 7.30
N GLU A 24 -10.18 5.69 8.34
CA GLU A 24 -10.39 7.13 8.38
C GLU A 24 -9.29 7.77 9.20
N VAL A 25 -8.46 8.59 8.56
CA VAL A 25 -7.42 9.36 9.25
C VAL A 25 -8.01 10.70 9.65
N ARG A 26 -7.90 11.03 10.94
CA ARG A 26 -8.38 12.30 11.52
C ARG A 26 -7.32 12.88 12.43
N VAL A 27 -7.30 14.21 12.53
CA VAL A 27 -6.37 14.94 13.41
C VAL A 27 -7.12 15.94 14.28
N LYS A 28 -6.54 16.27 15.44
CA LYS A 28 -7.00 17.33 16.34
C LYS A 28 -5.80 17.96 17.05
N ALA A 29 -5.95 19.18 17.53
CA ALA A 29 -4.92 19.91 18.27
C ALA A 29 -5.27 20.05 19.76
N LYS A 30 -4.26 20.31 20.58
CA LYS A 30 -4.39 20.63 22.01
C LYS A 30 -3.48 21.80 22.36
N ASP A 31 -4.04 22.80 23.05
CA ASP A 31 -3.27 23.96 23.52
C ASP A 31 -2.54 23.67 24.84
N ILE A 32 -1.71 24.62 25.27
CA ILE A 32 -0.94 24.51 26.53
C ILE A 32 -1.82 24.50 27.79
N TYR A 33 -3.07 24.96 27.69
CA TYR A 33 -4.06 24.93 28.77
C TYR A 33 -4.87 23.63 28.76
N GLY A 34 -4.57 22.72 27.84
CA GLY A 34 -5.17 21.42 27.73
C GLY A 34 -6.51 21.40 26.98
N ARG A 35 -6.92 22.50 26.35
CA ARG A 35 -8.14 22.53 25.53
C ARG A 35 -7.88 21.89 24.18
N GLU A 36 -8.85 21.13 23.70
CA GLU A 36 -8.75 20.33 22.50
C GLU A 36 -9.66 20.89 21.42
N SER A 37 -9.21 20.84 20.16
CA SER A 37 -10.08 21.14 19.02
C SER A 37 -11.05 19.98 18.77
N GLU A 38 -12.08 20.27 17.96
CA GLU A 38 -12.79 19.23 17.24
C GLU A 38 -11.85 18.43 16.34
N TRP A 39 -12.25 17.20 16.02
CA TRP A 39 -11.58 16.38 15.03
C TRP A 39 -11.79 16.96 13.63
N SER A 40 -10.76 16.86 12.78
CA SER A 40 -10.88 17.17 11.36
C SER A 40 -11.93 16.30 10.67
N ASP A 41 -12.31 16.69 9.45
CA ASP A 41 -12.97 15.80 8.53
C ASP A 41 -12.12 14.54 8.28
N PRO A 42 -12.75 13.38 8.08
CA PRO A 42 -12.04 12.14 7.83
C PRO A 42 -11.40 12.13 6.45
N LEU A 43 -10.13 11.75 6.39
CA LEU A 43 -9.46 11.38 5.15
C LEU A 43 -9.56 9.84 4.97
N PRO A 44 -10.34 9.34 4.01
CA PRO A 44 -10.47 7.91 3.78
C PRO A 44 -9.24 7.34 3.07
N VAL A 45 -8.64 6.31 3.65
CA VAL A 45 -7.48 5.58 3.13
C VAL A 45 -7.85 4.11 2.97
N LYS A 46 -7.62 3.54 1.78
CA LYS A 46 -7.85 2.12 1.51
C LYS A 46 -6.53 1.37 1.46
N MET A 47 -6.46 0.25 2.19
CA MET A 47 -5.37 -0.71 2.16
C MET A 47 -5.90 -2.04 1.63
N PRO A 48 -5.89 -2.27 0.31
CA PRO A 48 -6.27 -3.57 -0.26
C PRO A 48 -5.19 -4.62 0.00
N LEU A 49 -5.57 -5.91 0.02
CA LEU A 49 -4.60 -6.98 -0.15
C LEU A 49 -4.12 -6.96 -1.60
N TYR A 50 -2.82 -6.77 -1.80
CA TYR A 50 -2.19 -7.09 -3.07
C TYR A 50 -1.44 -8.41 -2.91
N ASN A 51 -2.11 -9.52 -3.22
CA ASN A 51 -1.46 -10.83 -3.27
C ASN A 51 -0.65 -10.93 -4.57
N GLY A 52 0.38 -10.12 -4.70
CA GLY A 52 1.32 -10.15 -5.84
C GLY A 52 2.15 -11.43 -5.91
N LEU A 53 1.89 -12.42 -5.04
CA LEU A 53 2.47 -13.75 -5.14
C LEU A 53 2.04 -14.44 -6.44
N TYR A 54 0.80 -14.25 -6.91
CA TYR A 54 0.36 -14.85 -8.18
C TYR A 54 1.02 -14.18 -9.38
N GLU A 55 1.06 -12.86 -9.41
CA GLU A 55 1.77 -12.10 -10.47
C GLU A 55 3.27 -12.45 -10.47
N LYS A 56 3.90 -12.48 -9.29
CA LYS A 56 5.33 -12.84 -9.17
C LYS A 56 5.61 -14.29 -9.51
N ILE A 57 4.73 -15.22 -9.14
CA ILE A 57 4.87 -16.64 -9.48
C ILE A 57 4.62 -16.83 -10.98
N PHE A 58 3.64 -16.15 -11.57
CA PHE A 58 3.42 -16.19 -13.02
C PHE A 58 4.61 -15.61 -13.79
N ASP A 59 5.12 -14.45 -13.39
CA ASP A 59 6.33 -13.84 -13.96
C ASP A 59 7.55 -14.76 -13.78
N PHE A 60 7.69 -15.40 -12.62
CA PHE A 60 8.76 -16.36 -12.34
C PHE A 60 8.62 -17.64 -13.17
N LEU A 61 7.41 -18.18 -13.31
CA LEU A 61 7.11 -19.36 -14.13
C LEU A 61 7.28 -19.04 -15.63
N TRP A 62 6.92 -17.84 -16.07
CA TRP A 62 7.15 -17.32 -17.41
C TRP A 62 8.64 -17.13 -17.69
N MET A 63 9.40 -16.62 -16.71
CA MET A 63 10.86 -16.53 -16.75
C MET A 63 11.53 -17.91 -16.78
N LEU A 64 10.96 -18.92 -16.11
CA LEU A 64 11.40 -20.32 -16.18
C LEU A 64 11.01 -21.00 -17.51
N GLY A 65 9.91 -20.57 -18.14
CA GLY A 65 9.43 -21.08 -19.43
C GLY A 65 10.34 -20.76 -20.62
N PHE A 66 11.30 -19.84 -20.46
CA PHE A 66 12.28 -19.51 -21.49
C PHE A 66 13.48 -20.47 -21.59
N PHE A 67 13.56 -21.52 -20.77
CA PHE A 67 14.66 -22.50 -20.81
C PHE A 67 14.30 -23.89 -21.36
N ARG A 68 13.11 -24.09 -21.94
CA ARG A 68 12.74 -25.36 -22.59
C ARG A 68 12.30 -25.12 -24.05
N LEU A 69 13.33 -25.04 -24.90
CA LEU A 69 13.41 -25.45 -26.30
C LEU A 69 12.11 -25.94 -26.96
N ASN A 70 11.72 -25.26 -28.05
CA ASN A 70 11.14 -25.77 -29.29
C ASN A 70 10.68 -27.24 -29.33
N LEU A 71 9.67 -27.59 -28.54
CA LEU A 71 8.87 -28.79 -28.79
C LEU A 71 7.61 -28.44 -29.61
N PHE A 72 7.13 -27.20 -29.51
CA PHE A 72 5.97 -26.73 -30.25
C PHE A 72 6.24 -26.56 -31.76
N ASP A 73 7.45 -26.10 -32.14
CA ASP A 73 7.86 -25.98 -33.55
C ASP A 73 8.00 -27.35 -34.25
N LEU A 74 8.23 -28.43 -33.49
CA LEU A 74 8.37 -29.79 -34.05
C LEU A 74 7.02 -30.50 -34.27
N LEU A 75 5.95 -30.02 -33.64
CA LEU A 75 4.61 -30.62 -33.71
C LEU A 75 3.72 -30.02 -34.82
N PHE A 76 4.09 -28.85 -35.37
CA PHE A 76 3.25 -28.13 -36.35
C PHE A 76 3.90 -27.88 -37.72
N MET A 77 5.11 -28.38 -38.01
CA MET A 77 5.70 -28.32 -39.36
C MET A 77 5.53 -29.62 -40.18
N LYS A 78 4.71 -30.56 -39.72
CA LYS A 78 4.37 -31.76 -40.50
C LYS A 78 2.85 -31.92 -40.58
N ASN A 79 2.22 -30.96 -41.24
CA ASN A 79 0.98 -31.08 -42.03
C ASN A 79 0.73 -29.77 -42.78
#